data_AF-A0A4Y7M0I8-F1
#
_entry.id   AF-A0A4Y7M0I8-F1
#
_cell.length_a   1.000
_cell.length_b   1.000
_cell.length_c   1.000
_cell.angle_alpha   90.00
_cell.angle_beta   90.00
_cell.angle_gamma   90.00
#
_symmetry.space_group_name_H-M   'P 1'
#
loop_
_entity.id
_entity.type
_entity.pdbx_description
1 polymer ?
#
loop_
_entity_poly.entity_id
_entity_poly.type
_entity_poly.pdbx_seq_one_letter_code
_entity_poly.pdbx_strand_id
1 'polypeptide(L)'
;MRIISKIFFVSNFVISKITRKQIWKKVRQKIGNIPHLSIDWDYLTDRFIEPIIWVVDHFADSLGKIFVGLVWLLIQFVVGVAYWIGLSFYWNISAELTIALVIFGHWILLNVIFHYYMALITPPGLPPHAEQVPHIKARCKKCQSVKPERTHHCSICRTCILRMDHHCPWLNNCVGHFNHRYFFLFMAYVVLGMIFLFIFGAPVIVHELSIFDTSEPIGYPVFNNGSHLLPMKEVEELTPSRPRSLRRAVAVTIAILCAGILAALGALVGWHARLISRGETSIENLTNKDDREAKRLEGSTFVNSYDYGPHENWRIFLGLSEGRTWWCVFFPSVHPPRGDGISWNFKNDLTHVSYK
;
A
#
# COMPACT_ATOMS: atom_id res chain seq x y z
N MET A 1 -6.66 -29.62 27.57
CA MET A 1 -7.85 -29.78 26.70
C MET A 1 -8.25 -28.57 25.83
N ARG A 2 -7.56 -27.40 25.86
CA ARG A 2 -7.93 -26.22 25.03
C ARG A 2 -7.20 -26.09 23.69
N ILE A 3 -6.17 -26.91 23.42
CA ILE A 3 -5.40 -26.87 22.16
C ILE A 3 -6.08 -27.70 21.05
N ILE A 4 -6.72 -28.81 21.41
CA ILE A 4 -7.43 -29.68 20.46
C ILE A 4 -8.68 -28.99 19.87
N SER A 5 -9.38 -28.15 20.66
CA SER A 5 -10.54 -27.37 20.21
C SER A 5 -10.20 -26.30 19.15
N LYS A 6 -9.04 -25.64 19.25
CA LYS A 6 -8.60 -24.62 18.26
C LYS A 6 -8.15 -25.23 16.95
N ILE A 7 -7.53 -26.42 16.99
CA ILE A 7 -7.15 -27.17 15.77
C ILE A 7 -8.39 -27.64 15.00
N PHE A 8 -9.46 -28.05 15.70
CA PHE A 8 -10.73 -28.40 15.06
C PHE A 8 -11.47 -27.21 14.42
N PHE A 9 -11.37 -25.99 14.98
CA PHE A 9 -12.01 -24.81 14.39
C PHE A 9 -11.26 -24.29 13.16
N VAL A 10 -9.93 -24.28 13.18
CA VAL A 10 -9.11 -23.91 12.02
C VAL A 10 -9.22 -24.98 10.92
N SER A 11 -9.24 -26.25 11.29
CA SER A 11 -9.52 -27.37 10.38
C SER A 11 -10.87 -27.19 9.68
N ASN A 12 -11.97 -26.97 10.42
CA ASN A 12 -13.30 -26.79 9.83
C ASN A 12 -13.43 -25.50 9.00
N PHE A 13 -12.75 -24.41 9.37
CA PHE A 13 -12.76 -23.17 8.59
C PHE A 13 -11.96 -23.29 7.28
N VAL A 14 -10.81 -23.97 7.34
CA VAL A 14 -9.97 -24.26 6.16
C VAL A 14 -10.67 -25.28 5.25
N ILE A 15 -11.27 -26.34 5.81
CA ILE A 15 -12.09 -27.31 5.07
C ILE A 15 -13.31 -26.63 4.44
N SER A 16 -13.97 -25.68 5.12
CA SER A 16 -15.08 -24.87 4.58
C SER A 16 -14.67 -23.97 3.40
N LYS A 17 -13.49 -23.34 3.46
CA LYS A 17 -12.97 -22.53 2.34
C LYS A 17 -12.49 -23.40 1.18
N ILE A 18 -11.89 -24.56 1.46
CA ILE A 18 -11.45 -25.53 0.44
C ILE A 18 -12.67 -26.13 -0.26
N THR A 19 -13.71 -26.51 0.47
CA THR A 19 -14.97 -27.01 -0.10
C THR A 19 -15.69 -25.93 -0.90
N ARG A 20 -15.77 -24.67 -0.45
CA ARG A 20 -16.34 -23.58 -1.29
C ARG A 20 -15.56 -23.37 -2.59
N LYS A 21 -14.22 -23.33 -2.55
CA LYS A 21 -13.41 -23.20 -3.78
C LYS A 21 -13.59 -24.40 -4.72
N GLN A 22 -13.67 -25.61 -4.18
CA GLN A 22 -13.90 -26.83 -4.95
C GLN A 22 -15.33 -26.88 -5.52
N ILE A 23 -16.33 -26.43 -4.77
CA ILE A 23 -17.72 -26.29 -5.22
C ILE A 23 -17.79 -25.26 -6.34
N TRP A 24 -17.20 -24.07 -6.17
CA TRP A 24 -17.17 -23.05 -7.22
C TRP A 24 -16.41 -23.52 -8.48
N LYS A 25 -15.34 -24.31 -8.32
CA LYS A 25 -14.62 -24.93 -9.44
C LYS A 25 -15.48 -25.99 -10.15
N LYS A 26 -16.19 -26.83 -9.40
CA LYS A 26 -17.13 -27.84 -9.95
C LYS A 26 -18.35 -27.20 -10.61
N VAL A 27 -18.88 -26.12 -10.03
CA VAL A 27 -19.97 -25.32 -10.62
C VAL A 27 -19.51 -24.68 -11.92
N ARG A 28 -18.31 -24.08 -11.95
CA ARG A 28 -17.69 -23.54 -13.19
C ARG A 28 -17.53 -24.61 -14.27
N GLN A 29 -17.00 -25.79 -13.91
CA GLN A 29 -16.84 -26.90 -14.87
C GLN A 29 -18.18 -27.47 -15.34
N LYS A 30 -19.17 -27.58 -14.45
CA LYS A 30 -20.47 -28.15 -14.78
C LYS A 30 -21.32 -27.21 -15.64
N ILE A 31 -21.18 -25.89 -15.44
CA ILE A 31 -21.80 -24.86 -16.28
C ILE A 31 -21.07 -24.75 -17.63
N GLY A 32 -19.74 -24.80 -17.65
CA GLY A 32 -18.95 -24.76 -18.89
C GLY A 32 -19.13 -25.98 -19.81
N ASN A 33 -19.65 -27.10 -19.28
CA ASN A 33 -19.97 -28.31 -20.04
C ASN A 33 -21.43 -28.34 -20.55
N ILE A 34 -22.23 -27.29 -20.33
CA ILE A 34 -23.56 -27.17 -20.93
C ILE A 34 -23.33 -26.78 -22.41
N PRO A 35 -23.70 -27.65 -23.38
CA PRO A 35 -23.67 -27.27 -24.78
C PRO A 35 -24.58 -26.05 -24.90
N HIS A 36 -24.09 -24.95 -25.47
CA HIS A 36 -24.79 -23.65 -25.62
C HIS A 36 -24.66 -22.63 -24.48
N LEU A 37 -23.97 -22.90 -23.35
CA LEU A 37 -23.78 -21.89 -22.29
C LEU A 37 -22.32 -21.68 -21.89
N SER A 38 -21.53 -21.07 -22.78
CA SER A 38 -20.23 -20.50 -22.42
C SER A 38 -20.43 -19.19 -21.66
N ILE A 39 -20.63 -19.27 -20.34
CA ILE A 39 -20.66 -18.08 -19.50
C ILE A 39 -19.25 -17.51 -19.41
N ASP A 40 -19.05 -16.35 -20.04
CA ASP A 40 -17.88 -15.53 -19.81
C ASP A 40 -17.99 -14.90 -18.41
N TRP A 41 -17.23 -15.47 -17.48
CA TRP A 41 -17.23 -15.03 -16.09
C TRP A 41 -16.60 -13.65 -15.93
N ASP A 42 -15.68 -13.26 -16.81
CA ASP A 42 -15.04 -11.96 -16.76
C ASP A 42 -16.06 -10.88 -17.19
N TYR A 43 -16.81 -11.15 -18.25
CA TYR A 43 -17.93 -10.30 -18.68
C TYR A 43 -19.02 -10.13 -17.60
N LEU A 44 -19.41 -11.22 -16.92
CA LEU A 44 -20.37 -11.13 -15.82
C LEU A 44 -19.82 -10.30 -14.65
N THR A 45 -18.56 -10.52 -14.25
CA THR A 45 -17.97 -9.72 -13.18
C THR A 45 -17.91 -8.24 -13.55
N ASP A 46 -17.56 -7.92 -14.79
CA ASP A 46 -17.52 -6.53 -15.27
C ASP A 46 -18.90 -5.87 -15.15
N ARG A 47 -19.99 -6.58 -15.51
CA ARG A 47 -21.36 -6.06 -15.39
C ARG A 47 -21.81 -5.83 -13.95
N PHE A 48 -21.38 -6.66 -13.01
CA PHE A 48 -21.70 -6.44 -11.59
C PHE A 48 -20.87 -5.32 -10.96
N ILE A 49 -19.63 -5.14 -11.42
CA ILE A 49 -18.72 -4.12 -10.91
C ILE A 49 -19.00 -2.75 -11.55
N GLU A 50 -19.55 -2.70 -12.76
CA GLU A 50 -19.83 -1.46 -13.52
C GLU A 50 -20.62 -0.40 -12.72
N PRO A 51 -21.72 -0.71 -11.99
CA PRO A 51 -22.41 0.27 -11.15
C PRO A 51 -21.53 0.81 -10.01
N ILE A 52 -20.68 -0.04 -9.44
CA ILE A 52 -19.75 0.34 -8.37
C ILE A 52 -18.67 1.27 -8.93
N ILE A 53 -18.10 0.93 -10.08
CA ILE A 53 -17.14 1.79 -10.78
C ILE A 53 -17.80 3.13 -11.10
N TRP A 54 -19.04 3.14 -11.59
CA TRP A 54 -19.76 4.39 -11.86
C TRP A 54 -19.92 5.26 -10.61
N VAL A 55 -20.32 4.67 -9.46
CA VAL A 55 -20.42 5.41 -8.20
C VAL A 55 -19.05 5.96 -7.78
N VAL A 56 -18.02 5.11 -7.84
CA VAL A 56 -16.65 5.52 -7.50
C VAL A 56 -16.18 6.66 -8.40
N ASP A 57 -16.39 6.56 -9.71
CA ASP A 57 -15.99 7.58 -10.69
C ASP A 57 -16.78 8.87 -10.52
N HIS A 58 -18.09 8.78 -10.22
CA HIS A 58 -18.95 9.95 -10.04
C HIS A 58 -18.60 10.75 -8.78
N PHE A 59 -18.22 10.05 -7.71
CA PHE A 59 -17.84 10.66 -6.45
C PHE A 59 -16.31 10.71 -6.24
N ALA A 60 -15.51 10.36 -7.24
CA ALA A 60 -14.07 10.17 -7.13
C ALA A 60 -13.37 11.38 -6.50
N ASP A 61 -13.72 12.59 -6.94
CA ASP A 61 -13.11 13.83 -6.45
C ASP A 61 -13.46 14.13 -4.97
N SER A 62 -14.69 13.81 -4.56
CA SER A 62 -15.15 13.99 -3.17
C SER A 62 -14.56 12.90 -2.26
N LEU A 63 -14.55 11.65 -2.73
CA LEU A 63 -13.95 10.52 -2.05
C LEU A 63 -12.44 10.67 -1.90
N GLY A 64 -11.76 11.22 -2.91
CA GLY A 64 -10.32 11.48 -2.88
C GLY A 64 -9.92 12.41 -1.73
N LYS A 65 -10.64 13.52 -1.54
CA LYS A 65 -10.41 14.45 -0.41
C LYS A 65 -10.59 13.76 0.95
N ILE A 66 -11.60 12.91 1.07
CA ILE A 66 -11.85 12.12 2.28
C ILE A 66 -10.69 11.16 2.52
N PHE A 67 -10.25 10.42 1.50
CA PHE A 67 -9.13 9.48 1.63
C PHE A 67 -7.82 10.17 2.04
N VAL A 68 -7.53 11.36 1.49
CA VAL A 68 -6.38 12.15 1.91
C VAL A 68 -6.47 12.52 3.40
N GLY A 69 -7.65 12.96 3.86
CA GLY A 69 -7.89 13.23 5.28
C GLY A 69 -7.73 11.97 6.15
N LEU A 70 -8.21 10.81 5.69
CA LEU A 70 -8.08 9.54 6.39
C LEU A 70 -6.62 9.09 6.52
N VAL A 71 -5.78 9.29 5.49
CA VAL A 71 -4.34 8.97 5.58
C VAL A 71 -3.67 9.84 6.65
N TRP A 72 -3.97 11.14 6.68
CA TRP A 72 -3.45 12.03 7.73
C TRP A 72 -3.88 11.61 9.13
N LEU A 73 -5.17 11.34 9.33
CA LEU A 73 -5.71 10.89 10.62
C LEU A 73 -5.08 9.55 11.05
N LEU A 74 -4.88 8.63 10.11
CA LEU A 74 -4.25 7.34 10.37
C LEU A 74 -2.79 7.49 10.79
N ILE A 75 -2.01 8.34 10.11
CA ILE A 75 -0.62 8.63 10.49
C ILE A 75 -0.57 9.20 11.90
N GLN A 76 -1.40 10.21 12.21
CA GLN A 76 -1.46 10.81 13.54
C GLN A 76 -1.88 9.81 14.62
N PHE A 77 -2.86 8.95 14.33
CA PHE A 77 -3.30 7.92 15.25
C PHE A 77 -2.18 6.91 15.56
N VAL A 78 -1.52 6.36 14.53
CA VAL A 78 -0.42 5.39 14.68
C VAL A 78 0.74 6.00 15.48
N VAL A 79 1.17 7.21 15.10
CA VAL A 79 2.26 7.92 15.76
C VAL A 79 1.90 8.28 17.20
N GLY A 80 0.67 8.76 17.43
CA GLY A 80 0.17 9.10 18.76
C GLY A 80 0.16 7.89 19.72
N VAL A 81 -0.26 6.71 19.25
CA VAL A 81 -0.21 5.48 20.06
C VAL A 81 1.24 5.05 20.31
N ALA A 82 2.13 5.16 19.32
CA ALA A 82 3.54 4.84 19.49
C ALA A 82 4.21 5.72 20.57
N TYR A 83 3.89 7.03 20.61
CA TYR A 83 4.34 7.91 21.69
C TYR A 83 3.69 7.61 23.03
N TRP A 84 2.38 7.37 23.05
CA TRP A 84 1.68 7.17 24.30
C TRP A 84 2.11 5.87 25.01
N ILE A 85 2.16 4.76 24.27
CA ILE A 85 2.46 3.45 24.85
C ILE A 85 3.95 3.13 24.73
N GLY A 86 4.50 3.22 23.51
CA GLY A 86 5.87 2.81 23.19
C GLY A 86 6.94 3.65 23.90
N LEU A 87 6.80 4.98 23.92
CA LEU A 87 7.77 5.86 24.58
C LEU A 87 7.87 5.53 26.08
N SER A 88 6.72 5.41 26.75
CA SER A 88 6.66 5.08 28.18
C SER A 88 7.32 3.73 28.48
N PHE A 89 7.13 2.74 27.59
CA PHE A 89 7.71 1.41 27.75
C PHE A 89 9.23 1.43 27.61
N TYR A 90 9.74 2.00 26.52
CA TYR A 90 11.18 2.01 26.27
C TYR A 90 11.94 2.93 27.23
N TRP A 91 11.34 4.03 27.69
CA TRP A 91 11.97 4.94 28.64
C TRP A 91 12.29 4.26 29.96
N ASN A 92 11.41 3.35 30.41
CA ASN A 92 11.64 2.54 31.61
C ASN A 92 12.69 1.44 31.41
N ILE A 93 13.05 1.09 30.17
CA ILE A 93 14.09 0.10 29.86
C ILE A 93 15.46 0.78 29.73
N SER A 94 15.57 1.79 28.86
CA SER A 94 16.78 2.57 28.64
C SER A 94 16.43 3.88 27.94
N ALA A 95 16.89 4.99 28.50
CA ALA A 95 16.71 6.31 27.90
C ALA A 95 17.47 6.42 26.56
N GLU A 96 18.67 5.85 26.47
CA GLU A 96 19.53 5.87 25.28
C GLU A 96 18.88 5.14 24.11
N LEU A 97 18.36 3.93 24.36
CA LEU A 97 17.61 3.16 23.37
C LEU A 97 16.37 3.95 22.92
N THR A 98 15.63 4.53 23.86
CA THR A 98 14.44 5.33 23.54
C THR A 98 14.77 6.50 22.63
N ILE A 99 15.84 7.25 22.93
CA ILE A 99 16.30 8.37 22.10
C ILE A 99 16.68 7.89 20.70
N ALA A 100 17.43 6.78 20.58
CA ALA A 100 17.80 6.22 19.29
C ALA A 100 16.57 5.80 18.44
N LEU A 101 15.59 5.14 19.06
CA LEU A 101 14.33 4.74 18.40
C LEU A 101 13.50 5.95 17.98
N VAL A 102 13.45 6.99 18.81
CA VAL A 102 12.75 8.24 18.49
C VAL A 102 13.43 8.94 17.32
N ILE A 103 14.76 9.04 17.28
CA ILE A 103 15.50 9.64 16.15
C ILE A 103 15.22 8.87 14.86
N PHE A 104 15.37 7.55 14.87
CA PHE A 104 15.14 6.72 13.69
C PHE A 104 13.67 6.74 13.24
N GLY A 105 12.72 6.68 14.19
CA GLY A 105 11.30 6.79 13.93
C GLY A 105 10.91 8.13 13.29
N HIS A 106 11.49 9.25 13.76
CA HIS A 106 11.29 10.55 13.14
C HIS A 106 11.90 10.66 11.75
N TRP A 107 13.06 10.04 11.49
CA TRP A 107 13.63 9.99 10.14
C TRP A 107 12.71 9.27 9.15
N ILE A 108 12.09 8.16 9.57
CA ILE A 108 11.05 7.48 8.77
C ILE A 108 9.85 8.39 8.59
N LEU A 109 9.33 8.98 9.67
CA LEU A 109 8.14 9.85 9.63
C LEU A 109 8.33 11.06 8.71
N LEU A 110 9.50 11.70 8.77
CA LEU A 110 9.88 12.80 7.88
C LEU A 110 9.79 12.37 6.42
N ASN A 111 10.35 11.21 6.08
CA ASN A 111 10.30 10.69 4.73
C ASN A 111 8.87 10.30 4.31
N VAL A 112 8.06 9.71 5.18
CA VAL A 112 6.64 9.41 4.90
C VAL A 112 5.88 10.70 4.58
N ILE A 113 5.98 11.71 5.44
CA ILE A 113 5.28 12.98 5.27
C ILE A 113 5.74 13.70 4.00
N PHE A 114 7.05 13.80 3.79
CA PHE A 114 7.61 14.48 2.62
C PHE A 114 7.16 13.82 1.32
N HIS A 115 7.35 12.50 1.18
CA HIS A 115 7.01 11.82 -0.07
C HIS A 115 5.50 11.77 -0.30
N TYR A 116 4.69 11.64 0.76
CA TYR A 116 3.23 11.77 0.64
C TYR A 116 2.85 13.15 0.13
N TYR A 117 3.35 14.21 0.77
CA TYR A 117 3.10 15.60 0.38
C TYR A 117 3.51 15.85 -1.07
N MET A 118 4.71 15.46 -1.47
CA MET A 118 5.19 15.63 -2.85
C MET A 118 4.34 14.85 -3.85
N ALA A 119 3.87 13.64 -3.51
CA ALA A 119 2.98 12.88 -4.38
C ALA A 119 1.60 13.54 -4.55
N LEU A 120 1.10 14.21 -3.50
CA LEU A 120 -0.15 14.99 -3.53
C LEU A 120 -0.03 16.22 -4.44
N ILE A 121 0.99 17.05 -4.20
CA ILE A 121 1.05 18.40 -4.78
C ILE A 121 1.76 18.47 -6.13
N THR A 122 2.64 17.51 -6.44
CA THR A 122 3.38 17.54 -7.71
C THR A 122 2.43 17.18 -8.84
N PRO A 123 2.27 18.06 -9.86
CA PRO A 123 1.50 17.71 -11.05
C PRO A 123 2.11 16.47 -11.71
N PRO A 124 1.30 15.48 -12.10
CA PRO A 124 1.82 14.22 -12.64
C PRO A 124 2.49 14.36 -14.02
N GLY A 125 2.24 15.48 -14.71
CA GLY A 125 2.75 15.80 -16.04
C GLY A 125 1.62 15.90 -17.05
N LEU A 126 1.46 17.07 -17.66
CA LEU A 126 0.47 17.34 -18.69
C LEU A 126 1.16 17.33 -20.05
N PRO A 127 0.50 16.84 -21.12
CA PRO A 127 1.07 16.90 -22.45
C PRO A 127 1.22 18.35 -22.90
N PRO A 128 2.31 18.67 -23.62
CA PRO A 128 2.53 19.98 -24.19
C PRO A 128 1.58 20.26 -25.38
N HIS A 129 1.65 21.48 -25.91
CA HIS A 129 1.00 21.81 -27.17
C HIS A 129 1.57 20.99 -28.35
N ALA A 130 0.77 20.84 -29.41
CA ALA A 130 1.05 19.91 -30.51
C ALA A 130 2.41 20.14 -31.20
N GLU A 131 2.85 21.39 -31.29
CA GLU A 131 4.10 21.79 -31.93
C GLU A 131 5.36 21.30 -31.21
N GLN A 132 5.25 20.95 -29.93
CA GLN A 132 6.38 20.52 -29.10
C GLN A 132 6.56 19.00 -29.08
N VAL A 133 5.74 18.24 -29.84
CA VAL A 133 5.82 16.77 -29.89
C VAL A 133 6.50 16.34 -31.18
N PRO A 134 7.76 15.85 -31.13
CA PRO A 134 8.54 15.56 -32.33
C PRO A 134 7.95 14.41 -33.18
N HIS A 135 7.27 13.45 -32.55
CA HIS A 135 6.66 12.31 -33.23
C HIS A 135 5.23 12.05 -32.72
N ILE A 136 4.23 12.45 -33.50
CA ILE A 136 2.82 12.26 -33.14
C ILE A 136 2.37 10.84 -33.50
N LYS A 137 2.38 9.93 -32.53
CA LYS A 137 1.86 8.55 -32.71
C LYS A 137 0.35 8.44 -32.57
N ALA A 138 -0.26 9.28 -31.73
CA ALA A 138 -1.69 9.23 -31.44
C ALA A 138 -2.26 10.59 -31.03
N ARG A 139 -3.59 10.71 -31.10
CA ARG A 139 -4.37 11.86 -30.60
C ARG A 139 -5.41 11.36 -29.61
N CYS A 140 -5.62 12.13 -28.53
CA CYS A 140 -6.67 11.84 -27.57
C CYS A 140 -8.04 12.28 -28.11
N LYS A 141 -9.00 11.37 -28.22
CA LYS A 141 -10.37 11.69 -28.69
C LYS A 141 -11.13 12.63 -27.73
N LYS A 142 -10.83 12.58 -26.43
CA LYS A 142 -11.49 13.39 -25.40
C LYS A 142 -10.88 14.79 -25.28
N CYS A 143 -9.55 14.87 -25.21
CA CYS A 143 -8.85 16.16 -25.09
C CYS A 143 -8.64 16.86 -26.43
N GLN A 144 -8.82 16.17 -27.55
CA GLN A 144 -8.47 16.64 -28.90
C GLN A 144 -6.99 17.08 -29.04
N SER A 145 -6.13 16.65 -28.12
CA SER A 145 -4.69 16.99 -28.07
C SER A 145 -3.83 15.83 -28.57
N VAL A 146 -2.63 16.14 -29.04
CA VAL A 146 -1.61 15.12 -29.33
C VAL A 146 -1.31 14.32 -28.07
N LYS A 147 -1.00 13.04 -28.26
CA LYS A 147 -0.71 12.11 -27.18
C LYS A 147 0.74 11.66 -27.33
N PRO A 148 1.68 12.27 -26.58
CA PRO A 148 3.05 11.78 -26.50
C PRO A 148 3.09 10.31 -26.09
N GLU A 149 4.24 9.68 -26.29
CA GLU A 149 4.41 8.29 -25.92
C GLU A 149 4.16 8.06 -24.42
N ARG A 150 3.63 6.88 -24.09
CA ARG A 150 3.30 6.46 -22.72
C ARG A 150 2.29 7.37 -21.99
N THR A 151 1.73 8.37 -22.67
CA THR A 151 0.69 9.24 -22.11
C THR A 151 -0.64 8.48 -22.09
N HIS A 152 -1.54 8.72 -21.13
CA HIS A 152 -2.92 8.20 -21.19
C HIS A 152 -3.91 9.24 -20.68
N HIS A 153 -5.18 9.16 -21.11
CA HIS A 153 -6.23 10.05 -20.64
C HIS A 153 -6.85 9.50 -19.36
N CYS A 154 -6.85 10.28 -18.29
CA CYS A 154 -7.56 9.97 -17.07
C CYS A 154 -8.98 10.57 -17.14
N SER A 155 -10.01 9.73 -17.04
CA SER A 155 -11.42 10.17 -17.00
C SER A 155 -11.75 11.01 -15.77
N ILE A 156 -11.12 10.70 -14.62
CA ILE A 156 -11.33 11.40 -13.35
C ILE A 156 -10.72 12.80 -13.42
N CYS A 157 -9.42 12.91 -13.75
CA CYS A 157 -8.75 14.21 -13.92
C CYS A 157 -9.14 14.95 -15.21
N ARG A 158 -9.89 14.30 -16.12
CA ARG A 158 -10.33 14.83 -17.42
C ARG A 158 -9.22 15.41 -18.29
N THR A 159 -8.02 14.86 -18.16
CA THR A 159 -6.85 15.31 -18.91
C THR A 159 -5.91 14.15 -19.22
N CYS A 160 -5.03 14.36 -20.19
CA CYS A 160 -3.97 13.43 -20.51
C CYS A 160 -2.81 13.61 -19.52
N ILE A 161 -2.21 12.49 -19.11
CA ILE A 161 -1.15 12.43 -18.12
C ILE A 161 0.07 11.77 -18.76
N LEU A 162 1.23 12.44 -18.70
CA LEU A 162 2.50 11.92 -19.20
C LEU A 162 2.94 10.70 -18.39
N ARG A 163 3.41 9.64 -19.07
CA ARG A 163 3.77 8.33 -18.46
C ARG A 163 2.79 7.92 -17.35
N MET A 164 1.51 7.92 -17.68
CA MET A 164 0.45 7.66 -16.70
C MET A 164 0.60 6.23 -16.14
N ASP A 165 0.61 6.12 -14.81
CA ASP A 165 0.53 4.83 -14.14
C ASP A 165 -0.91 4.49 -13.76
N HIS A 166 -1.53 5.32 -12.92
CA HIS A 166 -2.94 5.19 -12.53
C HIS A 166 -3.44 6.49 -11.90
N HIS A 167 -4.76 6.59 -11.71
CA HIS A 167 -5.35 7.59 -10.81
C HIS A 167 -5.42 7.02 -9.40
N CYS A 168 -4.87 7.73 -8.41
CA CYS A 168 -4.83 7.26 -7.02
C CYS A 168 -5.78 8.07 -6.13
N PRO A 169 -6.89 7.49 -5.66
CA PRO A 169 -7.82 8.19 -4.75
C PRO A 169 -7.15 8.62 -3.44
N TRP A 170 -6.18 7.84 -2.95
CA TRP A 170 -5.43 8.14 -1.71
C TRP A 170 -4.50 9.36 -1.84
N LEU A 171 -4.23 9.79 -3.07
CA LEU A 171 -3.52 11.03 -3.36
C LEU A 171 -4.44 12.14 -3.85
N ASN A 172 -5.71 11.83 -4.16
CA ASN A 172 -6.58 12.72 -4.93
C ASN A 172 -5.86 13.31 -6.18
N ASN A 173 -5.00 12.51 -6.81
CA ASN A 173 -4.13 12.91 -7.91
C ASN A 173 -3.78 11.69 -8.77
N CYS A 174 -3.45 11.94 -10.03
CA CYS A 174 -2.85 10.92 -10.89
C CYS A 174 -1.40 10.67 -10.50
N VAL A 175 -0.95 9.44 -10.70
CA VAL A 175 0.45 9.05 -10.65
C VAL A 175 0.97 9.00 -12.09
N GLY A 176 1.95 9.84 -12.40
CA GLY A 176 2.52 10.01 -13.73
C GLY A 176 4.01 10.35 -13.66
N HIS A 177 4.58 10.82 -14.78
CA HIS A 177 6.02 11.02 -14.95
C HIS A 177 6.70 11.74 -13.77
N PHE A 178 6.16 12.89 -13.35
CA PHE A 178 6.85 13.75 -12.38
C PHE A 178 6.64 13.38 -10.91
N ASN A 179 5.62 12.58 -10.57
CA ASN A 179 5.30 12.23 -9.18
C ASN A 179 5.37 10.72 -8.86
N HIS A 180 5.61 9.85 -9.85
CA HIS A 180 5.69 8.40 -9.64
C HIS A 180 6.77 8.00 -8.62
N ARG A 181 7.93 8.66 -8.65
CA ARG A 181 9.01 8.43 -7.66
C ARG A 181 8.54 8.72 -6.24
N TYR A 182 7.88 9.86 -6.02
CA TYR A 182 7.35 10.24 -4.71
C TYR A 182 6.30 9.26 -4.21
N PHE A 183 5.38 8.84 -5.07
CA PHE A 183 4.37 7.84 -4.74
C PHE A 183 5.00 6.51 -4.29
N PHE A 184 5.98 5.99 -5.05
CA PHE A 184 6.65 4.75 -4.70
C PHE A 184 7.41 4.86 -3.36
N LEU A 185 8.19 5.93 -3.18
CA LEU A 185 8.95 6.14 -1.96
C LEU A 185 8.05 6.35 -0.73
N PHE A 186 6.92 7.05 -0.87
CA PHE A 186 5.91 7.14 0.18
C PHE A 186 5.49 5.76 0.67
N MET A 187 5.06 4.87 -0.23
CA MET A 187 4.65 3.52 0.15
C MET A 187 5.79 2.70 0.76
N ALA A 188 7.00 2.81 0.19
CA ALA A 188 8.19 2.10 0.70
C ALA A 188 8.56 2.55 2.13
N TYR A 189 8.51 3.85 2.42
CA TYR A 189 8.76 4.38 3.76
C TYR A 189 7.64 4.05 4.75
N VAL A 190 6.38 3.96 4.31
CA VAL A 190 5.28 3.44 5.16
C VAL A 190 5.53 1.98 5.51
N VAL A 191 5.91 1.14 4.54
CA VAL A 191 6.27 -0.27 4.79
C VAL A 191 7.45 -0.37 5.76
N LEU A 192 8.49 0.45 5.58
CA LEU A 192 9.63 0.51 6.51
C LEU A 192 9.18 0.92 7.92
N GLY A 193 8.30 1.91 8.04
CA GLY A 193 7.70 2.32 9.32
C GLY A 193 6.87 1.22 9.96
N MET A 194 6.09 0.46 9.18
CA MET A 194 5.33 -0.68 9.72
C MET A 194 6.26 -1.81 10.20
N ILE A 195 7.35 -2.10 9.47
CA ILE A 195 8.37 -3.08 9.91
C ILE A 195 9.03 -2.61 11.22
N PHE A 196 9.40 -1.33 11.30
CA PHE A 196 9.94 -0.72 12.50
C PHE A 196 8.99 -0.88 13.69
N LEU A 197 7.71 -0.50 13.52
CA LEU A 197 6.69 -0.65 14.56
C LEU A 197 6.40 -2.11 14.89
N PHE A 198 6.55 -3.05 13.95
CA PHE A 198 6.36 -4.47 14.23
C PHE A 198 7.49 -5.03 15.11
N ILE A 199 8.75 -4.72 14.76
CA ILE A 199 9.94 -5.17 15.49
C ILE A 199 9.95 -4.57 16.91
N PHE A 200 9.82 -3.24 17.03
CA PHE A 200 9.91 -2.57 18.32
C PHE A 200 8.56 -2.49 19.06
N GLY A 201 7.44 -2.69 18.38
CA GLY A 201 6.14 -2.79 19.03
C GLY A 201 5.85 -4.17 19.61
N ALA A 202 6.42 -5.26 19.06
CA ALA A 202 6.16 -6.61 19.56
C ALA A 202 6.45 -6.78 21.06
N PRO A 203 7.60 -6.33 21.62
CA PRO A 203 7.83 -6.40 23.06
C PRO A 203 6.82 -5.59 23.88
N VAL A 204 6.41 -4.42 23.37
CA VAL A 204 5.40 -3.56 23.99
C VAL A 204 4.06 -4.30 24.06
N ILE A 205 3.62 -4.90 22.95
CA ILE A 205 2.37 -5.65 22.90
C ILE A 205 2.42 -6.87 23.81
N VAL A 206 3.52 -7.62 23.80
CA VAL A 206 3.69 -8.77 24.70
C VAL A 206 3.58 -8.33 26.15
N HIS A 207 4.24 -7.25 26.56
CA HIS A 207 4.16 -6.71 27.91
C HIS A 207 2.74 -6.26 28.29
N GLU A 208 2.04 -5.54 27.39
CA GLU A 208 0.66 -5.10 27.63
C GLU A 208 -0.30 -6.29 27.77
N LEU A 209 -0.03 -7.40 27.08
CA LEU A 209 -0.81 -8.64 27.13
C LEU A 209 -0.42 -9.58 28.30
N SER A 210 0.85 -9.60 28.72
CA SER A 210 1.40 -10.58 29.67
C SER A 210 1.18 -10.27 31.14
N ILE A 211 0.62 -9.09 31.50
CA ILE A 211 0.29 -8.77 32.90
C ILE A 211 -1.00 -9.50 33.39
N PHE A 212 -1.52 -10.49 32.66
CA PHE A 212 -2.72 -11.29 33.02
C PHE A 212 -2.41 -12.77 33.21
N ASP A 213 -1.46 -13.10 34.09
CA ASP A 213 -1.42 -14.44 34.70
C ASP A 213 -1.14 -14.46 36.22
N THR A 214 -1.39 -13.36 36.95
CA THR A 214 -1.27 -13.39 38.43
C THR A 214 -2.34 -12.62 39.21
N SER A 215 -3.47 -12.23 38.62
CA SER A 215 -4.54 -11.58 39.39
C SER A 215 -5.97 -11.88 38.94
N GLU A 216 -6.28 -13.14 38.65
CA GLU A 216 -7.52 -13.65 39.23
C GLU A 216 -7.13 -14.23 40.59
N PRO A 217 -7.38 -13.55 41.72
CA PRO A 217 -7.51 -14.31 42.94
C PRO A 217 -8.69 -15.24 42.69
N ILE A 218 -8.41 -16.55 42.58
CA ILE A 218 -9.45 -17.54 42.76
C ILE A 218 -9.98 -17.25 44.17
N GLY A 219 -11.09 -16.53 44.25
CA GLY A 219 -11.76 -16.24 45.50
C GLY A 219 -12.36 -17.54 46.01
N TYR A 220 -11.53 -18.39 46.61
CA TYR A 220 -12.04 -19.38 47.53
C TYR A 220 -12.55 -18.59 48.73
N PRO A 221 -13.82 -18.69 49.13
CA PRO A 221 -14.27 -18.08 50.37
C PRO A 221 -13.51 -18.74 51.52
N VAL A 222 -12.59 -18.01 52.14
CA VAL A 222 -12.00 -18.41 53.41
C VAL A 222 -13.01 -18.03 54.48
N PHE A 223 -13.74 -19.03 54.98
CA PHE A 223 -14.55 -18.89 56.17
C PHE A 223 -13.61 -18.74 57.38
N ASN A 224 -13.50 -17.52 57.90
CA ASN A 224 -13.02 -17.32 59.26
C ASN A 224 -14.24 -17.31 60.20
N ASN A 225 -14.10 -17.91 61.38
CA ASN A 225 -15.16 -18.16 62.36
C ASN A 225 -15.65 -16.89 63.08
N GLY A 226 -16.03 -15.85 62.34
CA GLY A 226 -16.56 -14.60 62.85
C GLY A 226 -17.36 -13.90 61.77
N SER A 227 -18.67 -14.05 61.85
CA SER A 227 -19.67 -13.54 60.92
C SER A 227 -19.64 -12.01 60.80
N HIS A 228 -19.09 -11.47 59.72
CA HIS A 228 -19.60 -10.26 59.06
C HIS A 228 -19.16 -10.29 57.60
N LEU A 229 -20.12 -10.45 56.68
CA LEU A 229 -19.92 -10.25 55.26
C LEU A 229 -19.68 -8.75 55.04
N LEU A 230 -18.50 -8.36 54.57
CA LEU A 230 -18.33 -7.03 53.99
C LEU A 230 -19.23 -6.96 52.74
N PRO A 231 -20.14 -5.98 52.62
CA PRO A 231 -20.92 -5.81 51.41
C PRO A 231 -19.95 -5.53 50.25
N MET A 232 -19.98 -6.35 49.19
CA MET A 232 -19.12 -6.18 48.00
C MET A 232 -19.14 -4.75 47.42
N LYS A 233 -20.22 -4.00 47.69
CA LYS A 233 -20.46 -2.65 47.18
C LYS A 233 -19.41 -1.63 47.64
N GLU A 234 -18.86 -1.77 48.85
CA GLU A 234 -17.86 -0.83 49.39
C GLU A 234 -16.45 -1.08 48.82
N VAL A 235 -16.14 -2.33 48.44
CA VAL A 235 -14.86 -2.70 47.80
C VAL A 235 -14.82 -2.25 46.33
N GLU A 236 -15.98 -2.19 45.68
CA GLU A 236 -16.11 -1.77 44.28
C GLU A 236 -16.04 -0.24 44.11
N GLU A 237 -16.40 0.53 45.14
CA GLU A 237 -16.35 2.01 45.12
C GLU A 237 -14.95 2.58 45.42
N LEU A 238 -14.09 1.81 46.09
CA LEU A 238 -12.72 2.20 46.46
C LEU A 238 -11.65 1.88 45.40
N THR A 239 -12.00 1.18 44.31
CA THR A 239 -11.05 0.82 43.25
C THR A 239 -11.48 1.44 41.91
N PRO A 240 -10.73 2.41 41.34
CA PRO A 240 -11.04 2.93 40.01
C PRO A 240 -10.73 1.84 38.97
N SER A 241 -11.70 0.99 38.67
CA SER A 241 -11.58 -0.19 37.81
C SER A 241 -11.63 0.17 36.31
N ARG A 242 -10.94 1.24 35.85
CA ARG A 242 -10.87 1.51 34.39
C ARG A 242 -9.74 2.42 33.87
N PRO A 243 -8.50 1.90 33.78
CA PRO A 243 -7.57 2.39 32.73
C PRO A 243 -6.82 1.28 31.95
N ARG A 244 -6.82 0.02 32.40
CA ARG A 244 -6.02 -1.06 31.77
C ARG A 244 -6.70 -1.73 30.55
N SER A 245 -8.03 -1.74 30.49
CA SER A 245 -8.77 -2.36 29.36
C SER A 245 -8.70 -1.53 28.08
N LEU A 246 -8.76 -0.19 28.18
CA LEU A 246 -8.66 0.71 27.02
C LEU A 246 -7.25 0.69 26.41
N ARG A 247 -6.21 0.83 27.25
CA ARG A 247 -4.80 0.80 26.79
C ARG A 247 -4.48 -0.49 26.02
N ARG A 248 -4.95 -1.63 26.51
CA ARG A 248 -4.84 -2.91 25.80
C ARG A 248 -5.65 -3.01 24.54
N ALA A 249 -6.90 -2.55 24.56
CA ALA A 249 -7.73 -2.53 23.37
C ALA A 249 -7.03 -1.71 22.26
N VAL A 250 -6.52 -0.52 22.60
CA VAL A 250 -5.74 0.33 21.69
C VAL A 250 -4.48 -0.38 21.20
N ALA A 251 -3.71 -1.01 22.09
CA ALA A 251 -2.49 -1.76 21.74
C ALA A 251 -2.77 -2.93 20.77
N VAL A 252 -3.83 -3.70 21.00
CA VAL A 252 -4.24 -4.79 20.10
C VAL A 252 -4.76 -4.24 18.77
N THR A 253 -5.58 -3.18 18.80
CA THR A 253 -6.11 -2.53 17.60
C THR A 253 -4.98 -2.00 16.73
N ILE A 254 -3.97 -1.32 17.30
CA ILE A 254 -2.85 -0.80 16.52
C ILE A 254 -1.99 -1.93 15.94
N ALA A 255 -1.78 -3.03 16.67
CA ALA A 255 -1.03 -4.17 16.15
C ALA A 255 -1.72 -4.81 14.94
N ILE A 256 -3.04 -5.01 15.03
CA ILE A 256 -3.85 -5.54 13.91
C ILE A 256 -3.83 -4.58 12.72
N LEU A 257 -3.99 -3.28 12.98
CA LEU A 257 -3.98 -2.23 11.96
C LEU A 257 -2.64 -2.17 11.23
N CYS A 258 -1.53 -2.12 11.97
CA CYS A 258 -0.18 -2.11 11.39
C CYS A 258 0.13 -3.39 10.60
N ALA A 259 -0.31 -4.56 11.08
CA ALA A 259 -0.15 -5.82 10.35
C ALA A 259 -0.93 -5.83 9.03
N GLY A 260 -2.17 -5.31 9.04
CA GLY A 260 -2.99 -5.17 7.84
C GLY A 260 -2.38 -4.20 6.82
N ILE A 261 -1.91 -3.03 7.28
CA ILE A 261 -1.22 -2.04 6.44
C ILE A 261 0.05 -2.64 5.85
N LEU A 262 0.88 -3.31 6.66
CA LEU A 262 2.12 -3.95 6.19
C LEU A 262 1.84 -4.98 5.10
N ALA A 263 0.83 -5.83 5.28
CA ALA A 263 0.47 -6.84 4.28
C ALA A 263 -0.04 -6.19 2.98
N ALA A 264 -0.97 -5.23 3.08
CA ALA A 264 -1.58 -4.59 1.92
C ALA A 264 -0.59 -3.71 1.14
N LEU A 265 0.08 -2.77 1.82
CA LEU A 265 1.05 -1.88 1.17
C LEU A 265 2.33 -2.64 0.78
N GLY A 266 2.76 -3.63 1.56
CA GLY A 266 3.90 -4.48 1.20
C GLY A 266 3.68 -5.22 -0.12
N ALA A 267 2.49 -5.79 -0.31
CA ALA A 267 2.12 -6.43 -1.59
C ALA A 267 2.10 -5.40 -2.74
N LEU A 268 1.55 -4.21 -2.52
CA LEU A 268 1.49 -3.15 -3.52
C LEU A 268 2.89 -2.62 -3.89
N VAL A 269 3.77 -2.39 -2.91
CA VAL A 269 5.18 -2.02 -3.13
C VAL A 269 5.89 -3.11 -3.93
N GLY A 270 5.72 -4.38 -3.57
CA GLY A 270 6.31 -5.51 -4.30
C GLY A 270 5.82 -5.58 -5.75
N TRP A 271 4.53 -5.30 -5.98
CA TRP A 271 3.98 -5.22 -7.33
C TRP A 271 4.60 -4.09 -8.15
N HIS A 272 4.61 -2.86 -7.64
CA HIS A 272 5.23 -1.72 -8.33
C HIS A 272 6.73 -1.91 -8.54
N ALA A 273 7.45 -2.48 -7.57
CA ALA A 273 8.86 -2.80 -7.68
C ALA A 273 9.14 -3.73 -8.87
N ARG A 274 8.27 -4.72 -9.10
CA ARG A 274 8.34 -5.60 -10.27
C ARG A 274 8.10 -4.85 -11.58
N LEU A 275 7.15 -3.90 -11.61
CA LEU A 275 6.88 -3.08 -12.80
C LEU A 275 8.07 -2.16 -13.13
N ILE A 276 8.61 -1.48 -12.12
CA ILE A 276 9.80 -0.64 -12.25
C ILE A 276 10.98 -1.47 -12.76
N SER A 277 11.17 -2.67 -12.22
CA SER A 277 12.24 -3.58 -12.67
C SER A 277 12.13 -3.97 -14.16
N ARG A 278 10.94 -3.88 -14.76
CA ARG A 278 10.68 -4.16 -16.18
C ARG A 278 10.52 -2.92 -17.04
N GLY A 279 10.70 -1.72 -16.49
CA GLY A 279 10.50 -0.45 -17.19
C GLY A 279 9.04 -0.15 -17.54
N GLU A 280 8.08 -0.83 -16.91
CA GLU A 280 6.64 -0.74 -17.19
C GLU A 280 5.91 0.16 -16.17
N THR A 281 4.85 0.81 -16.64
CA THR A 281 3.75 1.34 -15.79
C THR A 281 2.67 0.27 -15.59
N SER A 282 1.72 0.51 -14.69
CA SER A 282 0.56 -0.36 -14.48
C SER A 282 -0.27 -0.55 -15.75
N ILE A 283 -0.49 0.53 -16.52
CA ILE A 283 -1.20 0.48 -17.80
C ILE A 283 -0.42 -0.35 -18.82
N GLU A 284 0.88 -0.10 -18.96
CA GLU A 284 1.72 -0.83 -19.91
C GLU A 284 1.83 -2.31 -19.56
N ASN A 285 1.89 -2.68 -18.28
CA ASN A 285 1.90 -4.09 -17.90
C ASN A 285 0.60 -4.80 -18.32
N LEU A 286 -0.53 -4.10 -18.35
CA LEU A 286 -1.79 -4.65 -18.85
C LEU A 286 -1.74 -4.80 -20.38
N THR A 287 -1.38 -3.75 -21.11
CA THR A 287 -1.26 -3.80 -22.59
C THR A 287 -0.22 -4.83 -23.04
N ASN A 288 0.97 -4.82 -22.44
CA ASN A 288 2.04 -5.76 -22.74
C ASN A 288 1.67 -7.20 -22.36
N LYS A 289 0.67 -7.44 -21.50
CA LYS A 289 0.23 -8.81 -21.19
C LYS A 289 -0.34 -9.49 -22.42
N ASP A 290 -1.17 -8.77 -23.17
CA ASP A 290 -1.79 -9.30 -24.39
C ASP A 290 -0.75 -9.40 -25.51
N ASP A 291 0.13 -8.40 -25.64
CA ASP A 291 1.24 -8.45 -26.61
C ASP A 291 2.22 -9.60 -26.33
N ARG A 292 2.49 -9.89 -25.05
CA ARG A 292 3.32 -11.05 -24.64
C ARG A 292 2.68 -12.37 -25.05
N GLU A 293 1.36 -12.49 -24.89
CA GLU A 293 0.65 -13.71 -25.27
C GLU A 293 0.57 -13.87 -26.79
N ALA A 294 0.29 -12.78 -27.53
CA ALA A 294 0.30 -12.79 -28.99
C ALA A 294 1.68 -13.19 -29.54
N LYS A 295 2.77 -12.59 -29.04
CA LYS A 295 4.13 -12.93 -29.44
C LYS A 295 4.51 -14.37 -29.11
N ARG A 296 4.07 -14.86 -27.95
CA ARG A 296 4.26 -16.26 -27.53
C ARG A 296 3.58 -17.24 -28.49
N LEU A 297 2.37 -16.94 -28.95
CA LEU A 297 1.65 -17.76 -29.93
C LEU A 297 2.35 -17.74 -31.30
N GLU A 298 2.99 -16.64 -31.67
CA GLU A 298 3.82 -16.51 -32.86
C GLU A 298 5.20 -17.22 -32.74
N GLY A 299 5.54 -17.76 -31.57
CA GLY A 299 6.86 -18.36 -31.30
C GLY A 299 7.99 -17.34 -31.18
N SER A 300 7.67 -16.06 -30.97
CA SER A 300 8.62 -14.97 -30.80
C SER A 300 8.62 -14.43 -29.37
N THR A 301 9.65 -13.68 -29.01
CA THR A 301 9.75 -13.08 -27.67
C THR A 301 9.32 -11.61 -27.71
N PHE A 302 8.46 -11.23 -26.76
CA PHE A 302 8.11 -9.83 -26.56
C PHE A 302 9.30 -9.07 -25.96
N VAL A 303 9.64 -7.94 -26.56
CA VAL A 303 10.72 -7.06 -26.10
C VAL A 303 10.13 -5.71 -25.73
N ASN A 304 10.24 -5.33 -24.45
CA ASN A 304 9.87 -4.00 -24.01
C ASN A 304 10.99 -3.00 -24.35
N SER A 305 10.72 -2.05 -25.24
CA SER A 305 11.70 -1.03 -25.67
C SER A 305 12.15 -0.10 -24.55
N TYR A 306 11.38 0.00 -23.46
CA TYR A 306 11.69 0.81 -22.28
C TYR A 306 12.35 0.01 -21.14
N ASP A 307 12.64 -1.28 -21.35
CA ASP A 307 13.30 -2.13 -20.36
C ASP A 307 14.83 -2.15 -20.56
N TYR A 308 15.53 -1.32 -19.81
CA TYR A 308 17.00 -1.22 -19.81
C TYR A 308 17.69 -2.29 -18.96
N GLY A 309 16.91 -3.18 -18.34
CA GLY A 309 17.37 -4.13 -17.34
C GLY A 309 17.12 -3.61 -15.92
N PRO A 310 16.88 -4.50 -14.93
CA PRO A 310 16.40 -4.10 -13.60
C PRO A 310 17.24 -3.02 -12.93
N HIS A 311 18.57 -3.17 -12.93
CA HIS A 311 19.48 -2.20 -12.30
C HIS A 311 19.34 -0.80 -12.90
N GLU A 312 19.38 -0.69 -14.23
CA GLU A 312 19.32 0.62 -14.89
C GLU A 312 17.92 1.22 -14.81
N ASN A 313 16.87 0.40 -14.87
CA ASN A 313 15.49 0.86 -14.67
C ASN A 313 15.31 1.49 -13.28
N TRP A 314 15.83 0.86 -12.23
CA TRP A 314 15.81 1.43 -10.87
C TRP A 314 16.63 2.69 -10.75
N ARG A 315 17.82 2.72 -11.36
CA ARG A 315 18.69 3.89 -11.37
C ARG A 315 18.01 5.09 -12.04
N ILE A 316 17.36 4.88 -13.18
CA ILE A 316 16.59 5.91 -13.88
C ILE A 316 15.39 6.34 -13.04
N PHE A 317 14.61 5.38 -12.52
CA PHE A 317 13.39 5.65 -11.75
C PHE A 317 13.65 6.44 -10.46
N LEU A 318 14.71 6.10 -9.72
CA LEU A 318 15.09 6.78 -8.48
C LEU A 318 15.83 8.11 -8.72
N GLY A 319 16.11 8.48 -9.98
CA GLY A 319 16.84 9.70 -10.30
C GLY A 319 18.33 9.62 -9.93
N LEU A 320 18.93 8.42 -9.98
CA LEU A 320 20.36 8.19 -9.75
C LEU A 320 21.18 8.24 -11.06
N SER A 321 20.54 8.66 -12.14
CA SER A 321 21.20 9.04 -13.39
C SER A 321 21.53 10.55 -13.31
N GLU A 322 22.66 10.99 -13.86
CA GLU A 322 23.21 12.39 -13.76
C GLU A 322 24.04 12.69 -12.49
N GLY A 323 24.83 11.74 -11.99
CA GLY A 323 25.80 11.99 -10.90
C GLY A 323 25.20 12.15 -9.50
N ARG A 324 23.88 11.98 -9.37
CA ARG A 324 23.15 12.01 -8.09
C ARG A 324 23.45 10.77 -7.24
N THR A 325 23.64 11.00 -5.94
CA THR A 325 23.94 9.97 -4.94
C THR A 325 22.69 9.45 -4.23
N TRP A 326 22.78 8.30 -3.55
CA TRP A 326 21.70 7.71 -2.75
C TRP A 326 21.10 8.61 -1.65
N TRP A 327 21.77 9.70 -1.27
CA TRP A 327 21.23 10.73 -0.38
C TRP A 327 19.87 11.26 -0.85
N CYS A 328 19.60 11.29 -2.16
CA CYS A 328 18.32 11.75 -2.71
C CYS A 328 17.16 10.75 -2.55
N VAL A 329 17.46 9.52 -2.10
CA VAL A 329 16.51 8.47 -1.76
C VAL A 329 16.32 8.37 -0.24
N PHE A 330 17.42 8.50 0.52
CA PHE A 330 17.40 8.43 2.00
C PHE A 330 16.83 9.68 2.69
N PHE A 331 16.88 10.82 2.00
CA PHE A 331 16.40 12.09 2.52
C PHE A 331 15.45 12.77 1.54
N PRO A 332 14.54 13.62 2.05
CA PRO A 332 13.70 14.49 1.24
C PRO A 332 14.46 15.15 0.08
N SER A 333 14.02 14.89 -1.16
CA SER A 333 14.67 15.43 -2.34
C SER A 333 13.66 15.76 -3.44
N VAL A 334 13.63 17.03 -3.85
CA VAL A 334 12.67 17.58 -4.83
C VAL A 334 13.13 17.41 -6.29
N HIS A 335 14.21 16.68 -6.55
CA HIS A 335 14.79 16.60 -7.89
C HIS A 335 13.80 15.99 -8.91
N PRO A 336 13.84 16.47 -10.16
CA PRO A 336 12.97 15.95 -11.22
C PRO A 336 13.42 14.55 -11.69
N PRO A 337 12.48 13.74 -12.23
CA PRO A 337 12.84 12.52 -12.94
C PRO A 337 13.69 12.83 -14.17
N ARG A 338 14.37 11.81 -14.70
CA ARG A 338 15.10 11.94 -15.98
C ARG A 338 14.12 12.15 -17.13
N GLY A 339 14.41 13.14 -17.98
CA GLY A 339 13.64 13.44 -19.18
C GLY A 339 12.35 14.24 -18.92
N ASP A 340 11.74 14.69 -20.01
CA ASP A 340 10.53 15.54 -20.01
C ASP A 340 9.21 14.75 -19.95
N GLY A 341 9.27 13.43 -20.15
CA GLY A 341 8.10 12.55 -20.21
C GLY A 341 7.37 12.58 -21.56
N ILE A 342 7.91 13.31 -22.55
CA ILE A 342 7.39 13.46 -23.91
C ILE A 342 8.20 12.59 -24.86
N SER A 343 9.53 12.67 -24.73
CA SER A 343 10.50 11.93 -25.51
C SER A 343 11.15 10.83 -24.67
N TRP A 344 11.41 9.69 -25.30
CA TRP A 344 12.02 8.54 -24.65
C TRP A 344 13.16 8.04 -25.50
N ASN A 345 14.31 7.87 -24.88
CA ASN A 345 15.37 7.07 -25.46
C ASN A 345 14.87 5.62 -25.50
N PHE A 346 15.27 4.85 -26.51
CA PHE A 346 15.00 3.42 -26.55
C PHE A 346 16.29 2.63 -26.35
N LYS A 347 16.17 1.44 -25.75
CA LYS A 347 17.32 0.54 -25.54
C LYS A 347 18.12 0.25 -26.82
N ASN A 348 17.44 0.20 -27.96
CA ASN A 348 18.04 -0.12 -29.26
C ASN A 348 18.26 1.12 -30.14
N ASP A 349 18.07 2.33 -29.61
CA ASP A 349 18.30 3.54 -30.37
C ASP A 349 19.81 3.87 -30.38
N LEU A 350 20.43 3.67 -31.55
CA LEU A 350 21.86 3.89 -31.77
C LEU A 350 22.27 5.38 -31.77
N THR A 351 21.30 6.30 -31.70
CA THR A 351 21.57 7.75 -31.75
C THR A 351 22.18 8.34 -30.46
N HIS A 352 22.27 7.57 -29.37
CA HIS A 352 22.77 8.04 -28.06
C HIS A 352 24.25 7.78 -27.77
N VAL A 353 25.04 7.25 -28.71
CA VAL A 353 26.48 6.97 -28.50
C VAL A 353 27.35 8.23 -28.64
N SER A 354 26.79 9.39 -28.98
CA SER A 354 27.54 10.59 -29.40
C SER A 354 27.62 11.74 -28.38
N TYR A 355 27.41 11.48 -27.08
CA TYR A 355 27.84 12.43 -26.03
C TYR A 355 28.50 11.66 -24.88
N LYS A 356 29.81 11.46 -25.04
CA LYS A 356 30.74 11.08 -23.96
C LYS A 356 31.26 12.32 -23.25
#